data_AF-A0A7C4ZU73-F1
#
_entry.id   AF-A0A7C4ZU73-F1
#
_cell.length_a   1.000
_cell.length_b   1.000
_cell.length_c   1.000
_cell.angle_alpha   90.00
_cell.angle_beta   90.00
_cell.angle_gamma   90.00
#
_symmetry.space_group_name_H-M   'P 1'
#
loop_
_entity.id
_entity.type
_entity.pdbx_description
1 polymer ?
#
loop_
_entity_poly.entity_id
_entity_poly.type
_entity_poly.pdbx_seq_one_letter_code
_entity_poly.pdbx_strand_id
1 'polypeptide(L)'
;MALPKIEERTLYEPLIGYLRELGFDAIGETRVTTSHPDILFKVDNVSFVIEVKIGRPEIGLKAVAQASDYAKKLGTQNIVILIYPEKYRNQVVFDSGVVKKIALFEDTHVLVLTDYWTESLKEKPESIFQRLKASILSKKVSIDFKTIVNLIENYVRDLNSIIYQIKTEELASEVVDKLDLFSSIGEIKDKEVAKKQVVNLASYLLFNQLLFYHIFKRKSETNLPELQEIDRVKSLQMYFDAITDIDYQSIYRVNILGHIPEKLVVLNTLNEVIKAIKLLRAEHITHDLAGRFFHDLIPFEVRKVLAAFYTHPVAADILAGLTIDSWKDTILDPACGSGTLLVSAYKTKMNLYEKLHGFRDLDTIHKRFLENEITGIDIMPFAAHITTLNL
;
A
#
# COMPACT_ATOMS: atom_id res chain seq x y z
N MET A 1 17.53 7.06 -45.66
CA MET A 1 16.53 6.52 -44.71
C MET A 1 16.97 6.89 -43.31
N ALA A 2 16.06 7.41 -42.48
CA ALA A 2 16.37 7.61 -41.06
C ALA A 2 16.56 6.24 -40.41
N LEU A 3 17.68 6.05 -39.71
CA LEU A 3 17.93 4.79 -39.00
C LEU A 3 16.91 4.63 -37.85
N PRO A 4 16.37 3.43 -37.63
CA PRO A 4 15.43 3.20 -36.54
C PRO A 4 16.08 3.54 -35.20
N LYS A 5 15.30 4.15 -34.30
CA LYS A 5 15.76 4.54 -32.97
C LYS A 5 15.00 3.75 -31.91
N ILE A 6 15.65 3.48 -30.79
CA ILE A 6 15.02 2.83 -29.65
C ILE A 6 14.02 3.78 -29.00
N GLU A 7 12.78 3.32 -28.98
CA GLU A 7 11.64 3.82 -28.23
C GLU A 7 10.97 2.64 -27.51
N GLU A 8 10.05 2.89 -26.59
CA GLU A 8 9.36 1.88 -25.79
C GLU A 8 8.85 0.72 -26.67
N ARG A 9 8.15 1.05 -27.76
CA ARG A 9 7.57 0.09 -28.73
C ARG A 9 8.58 -0.84 -29.39
N THR A 10 9.83 -0.41 -29.53
CA THR A 10 10.86 -1.27 -30.12
C THR A 10 11.18 -2.49 -29.25
N LEU A 11 10.86 -2.43 -27.96
CA LEU A 11 11.13 -3.49 -26.99
C LEU A 11 10.01 -4.55 -26.94
N TYR A 12 8.83 -4.29 -27.54
CA TYR A 12 7.65 -5.14 -27.33
C TYR A 12 7.81 -6.51 -27.99
N GLU A 13 8.23 -6.57 -29.25
CA GLU A 13 8.37 -7.82 -30.00
C GLU A 13 9.33 -8.82 -29.33
N PRO A 14 10.55 -8.42 -28.90
CA PRO A 14 11.41 -9.31 -28.12
C PRO A 14 10.78 -9.84 -26.83
N LEU A 15 10.07 -9.00 -26.09
CA LEU A 15 9.40 -9.38 -24.84
C LEU A 15 8.25 -10.37 -25.10
N ILE A 16 7.41 -10.08 -26.09
CA ILE A 16 6.31 -10.95 -26.53
C ILE A 16 6.83 -12.30 -27.00
N GLY A 17 7.89 -12.30 -27.82
CA GLY A 17 8.53 -13.53 -28.30
C GLY A 17 8.99 -14.41 -27.14
N TYR A 18 9.64 -13.82 -26.14
CA TYR A 18 10.10 -14.57 -24.97
C TYR A 18 8.96 -15.07 -24.07
N LEU A 19 7.91 -14.27 -23.87
CA LEU A 19 6.71 -14.72 -23.16
C LEU A 19 6.06 -15.94 -23.83
N ARG A 20 6.00 -15.95 -25.17
CA ARG A 20 5.52 -17.11 -25.94
C ARG A 20 6.44 -18.31 -25.81
N GLU A 21 7.76 -18.13 -25.80
CA GLU A 21 8.74 -19.20 -25.53
C GLU A 21 8.54 -19.80 -24.12
N LEU A 22 8.15 -18.98 -23.15
CA LEU A 22 7.76 -19.44 -21.81
C LEU A 22 6.36 -20.09 -21.75
N GLY A 23 5.61 -20.13 -22.86
CA GLY A 23 4.28 -20.76 -22.92
C GLY A 23 3.13 -19.84 -22.52
N PHE A 24 3.34 -18.52 -22.47
CA PHE A 24 2.26 -17.54 -22.33
C PHE A 24 1.64 -17.22 -23.70
N ASP A 25 0.32 -16.96 -23.72
CA ASP A 25 -0.33 -16.33 -24.88
C ASP A 25 -0.15 -14.82 -24.80
N ALA A 26 0.76 -14.24 -25.59
CA ALA A 26 1.14 -12.84 -25.51
C ALA A 26 0.85 -12.08 -26.82
N ILE A 27 0.29 -10.88 -26.68
CA ILE A 27 0.00 -9.93 -27.77
C ILE A 27 0.44 -8.51 -27.37
N GLY A 28 0.97 -7.75 -28.32
CA GLY A 28 1.28 -6.32 -28.16
C GLY A 28 0.19 -5.43 -28.75
N GLU A 29 0.31 -4.11 -28.58
CA GLU A 29 -0.61 -3.13 -29.21
C GLU A 29 -0.92 -3.48 -30.68
N THR A 30 -2.21 -3.65 -31.00
CA THR A 30 -2.72 -3.54 -32.36
C THR A 30 -2.99 -2.05 -32.64
N ARG A 31 -2.63 -1.57 -33.84
CA ARG A 31 -2.54 -0.14 -34.26
C ARG A 31 -3.81 0.73 -34.14
N VAL A 32 -4.83 0.35 -33.39
CA VAL A 32 -6.19 0.87 -33.56
C VAL A 32 -6.58 1.96 -32.56
N THR A 33 -6.01 2.08 -31.35
CA THR A 33 -6.32 3.21 -30.43
C THR A 33 -5.24 3.47 -29.36
N THR A 34 -5.06 4.73 -28.97
CA THR A 34 -4.09 5.26 -27.97
C THR A 34 -4.39 4.92 -26.51
N SER A 35 -5.08 3.80 -26.24
CA SER A 35 -5.63 3.51 -24.90
C SER A 35 -5.57 2.05 -24.47
N HIS A 36 -4.60 1.32 -25.00
CA HIS A 36 -4.28 -0.07 -24.66
C HIS A 36 -2.96 -0.13 -23.87
N PRO A 37 -2.74 -1.17 -23.05
CA PRO A 37 -1.43 -1.41 -22.49
C PRO A 37 -0.44 -1.82 -23.58
N ASP A 38 0.84 -1.67 -23.25
CA ASP A 38 1.91 -1.99 -24.20
C ASP A 38 1.91 -3.48 -24.61
N ILE A 39 1.76 -4.38 -23.62
CA ILE A 39 1.70 -5.82 -23.85
C ILE A 39 0.62 -6.44 -22.94
N LEU A 40 -0.20 -7.31 -23.50
CA LEU A 40 -1.11 -8.19 -22.79
C LEU A 40 -0.63 -9.63 -22.96
N PHE A 41 -0.51 -10.37 -21.85
CA PHE A 41 -0.26 -11.81 -21.93
C PHE A 41 -1.16 -12.60 -20.99
N LYS A 42 -1.37 -13.87 -21.31
CA LYS A 42 -2.26 -14.77 -20.59
C LYS A 42 -1.60 -16.10 -20.31
N VAL A 43 -1.97 -16.68 -19.18
CA VAL A 43 -1.77 -18.09 -18.86
C VAL A 43 -3.08 -18.62 -18.30
N ASP A 44 -3.56 -19.71 -18.88
CA ASP A 44 -4.90 -20.24 -18.62
C ASP A 44 -5.97 -19.14 -18.76
N ASN A 45 -6.70 -18.85 -17.67
CA ASN A 45 -7.73 -17.80 -17.62
C ASN A 45 -7.25 -16.50 -16.97
N VAL A 46 -5.96 -16.37 -16.66
CA VAL A 46 -5.40 -15.20 -15.97
C VAL A 46 -4.67 -14.33 -16.95
N SER A 47 -5.06 -13.05 -17.00
CA SER A 47 -4.46 -12.05 -17.88
C SER A 47 -3.51 -11.14 -17.11
N PHE A 48 -2.48 -10.65 -17.77
CA PHE A 48 -1.44 -9.79 -17.23
C PHE A 48 -1.13 -8.66 -18.21
N VAL A 49 -0.86 -7.48 -17.67
CA VAL A 49 -0.50 -6.30 -18.44
C VAL A 49 0.95 -5.92 -18.15
N ILE A 50 1.72 -5.61 -19.20
CA ILE A 50 3.04 -5.01 -19.07
C ILE A 50 3.00 -3.59 -19.62
N GLU A 51 3.51 -2.66 -18.82
CA GLU A 51 3.82 -1.29 -19.23
C GLU A 51 5.34 -1.16 -19.37
N VAL A 52 5.80 -0.64 -20.50
CA VAL A 52 7.21 -0.47 -20.82
C VAL A 52 7.51 1.02 -20.89
N LYS A 53 8.47 1.47 -20.08
CA LYS A 53 8.91 2.86 -20.04
C LYS A 53 10.42 2.93 -20.18
N ILE A 54 10.91 4.02 -20.77
CA ILE A 54 12.33 4.36 -20.76
C ILE A 54 12.49 5.61 -19.89
N GLY A 55 13.36 5.61 -18.89
CA GLY A 55 13.59 6.84 -18.11
C GLY A 55 13.97 6.65 -16.66
N ARG A 56 13.50 7.58 -15.83
CA ARG A 56 13.78 7.57 -14.39
C ARG A 56 12.99 6.43 -13.74
N PRO A 57 13.59 5.71 -12.78
CA PRO A 57 12.98 4.55 -12.13
C PRO A 57 11.88 4.91 -11.13
N GLU A 58 11.60 6.20 -10.93
CA GLU A 58 10.54 6.64 -10.02
C GLU A 58 9.16 6.34 -10.60
N ILE A 59 8.48 5.35 -10.02
CA ILE A 59 7.09 5.04 -10.33
C ILE A 59 6.21 5.88 -9.42
N GLY A 60 5.72 6.99 -9.96
CA GLY A 60 4.74 7.83 -9.28
C GLY A 60 3.33 7.23 -9.28
N LEU A 61 2.47 7.77 -8.43
CA LEU A 61 1.07 7.37 -8.30
C LEU A 61 0.34 7.30 -9.65
N LYS A 62 0.54 8.31 -10.49
CA LYS A 62 -0.07 8.42 -11.83
C LYS A 62 0.25 7.24 -12.74
N ALA A 63 1.49 6.76 -12.71
CA ALA A 63 1.91 5.65 -13.55
C ALA A 63 1.21 4.34 -13.14
N VAL A 64 1.05 4.11 -11.84
CA VAL A 64 0.34 2.96 -11.30
C VAL A 64 -1.16 3.06 -11.59
N ALA A 65 -1.76 4.23 -11.40
CA ALA A 65 -3.17 4.47 -11.70
C ALA A 65 -3.48 4.27 -13.19
N GLN A 66 -2.62 4.76 -14.09
CA GLN A 66 -2.77 4.55 -15.54
C GLN A 66 -2.70 3.05 -15.90
N ALA A 67 -1.73 2.32 -15.34
CA ALA A 67 -1.63 0.88 -15.57
C ALA A 67 -2.85 0.13 -15.02
N SER A 68 -3.41 0.59 -13.89
CA SER A 68 -4.67 0.09 -13.32
C SER A 68 -5.85 0.24 -14.29
N ASP A 69 -5.97 1.39 -14.94
CA ASP A 69 -7.04 1.65 -15.91
C ASP A 69 -6.96 0.72 -17.12
N TYR A 70 -5.76 0.46 -17.62
CA TYR A 70 -5.55 -0.49 -18.72
C TYR A 70 -5.86 -1.94 -18.29
N ALA A 71 -5.37 -2.34 -17.13
CA ALA A 71 -5.64 -3.67 -16.57
C ALA A 71 -7.15 -3.89 -16.39
N LYS A 72 -7.88 -2.91 -15.83
CA LYS A 72 -9.34 -2.95 -15.61
C LYS A 72 -10.11 -3.13 -16.91
N LYS A 73 -9.75 -2.40 -17.98
CA LYS A 73 -10.38 -2.55 -19.31
C LYS A 73 -10.20 -3.95 -19.90
N LEU A 74 -9.16 -4.65 -19.51
CA LEU A 74 -8.84 -6.01 -19.96
C LEU A 74 -9.28 -7.09 -18.96
N GLY A 75 -10.03 -6.72 -17.92
CA GLY A 75 -10.55 -7.65 -16.93
C GLY A 75 -9.48 -8.25 -16.03
N THR A 76 -8.37 -7.54 -15.77
CA THR A 76 -7.30 -7.99 -14.88
C THR A 76 -6.87 -6.92 -13.88
N GLN A 77 -6.18 -7.35 -12.83
CA GLN A 77 -5.49 -6.51 -11.83
C GLN A 77 -4.00 -6.88 -11.73
N ASN A 78 -3.49 -7.62 -12.71
CA ASN A 78 -2.11 -8.10 -12.77
C ASN A 78 -1.27 -7.20 -13.68
N ILE A 79 -0.36 -6.45 -13.08
CA ILE A 79 0.43 -5.42 -13.75
C ILE A 79 1.91 -5.66 -13.52
N VAL A 80 2.72 -5.47 -14.56
CA VAL A 80 4.18 -5.41 -14.50
C VAL A 80 4.61 -4.11 -15.18
N ILE A 81 5.39 -3.28 -14.51
CA ILE A 81 5.95 -2.06 -15.09
C ILE A 81 7.46 -2.26 -15.25
N LEU A 82 7.95 -2.21 -16.49
CA LEU A 82 9.36 -2.30 -16.83
C LEU A 82 9.89 -0.90 -17.14
N ILE A 83 10.90 -0.44 -16.40
CA ILE A 83 11.56 0.85 -16.65
C ILE A 83 13.00 0.59 -17.08
N TYR A 84 13.24 0.81 -18.36
CA TYR A 84 14.55 0.73 -18.98
C TYR A 84 15.36 2.01 -18.74
N PRO A 85 16.70 1.91 -18.66
CA PRO A 85 17.58 3.06 -18.48
C PRO A 85 17.43 4.12 -19.60
N GLU A 86 17.39 5.39 -19.21
CA GLU A 86 17.24 6.54 -20.15
C GLU A 86 18.33 6.59 -21.23
N LYS A 87 19.52 6.03 -20.99
CA LYS A 87 20.63 5.96 -21.95
C LYS A 87 20.26 5.31 -23.29
N TYR A 88 19.20 4.49 -23.31
CA TYR A 88 18.73 3.82 -24.52
C TYR A 88 17.76 4.67 -25.34
N ARG A 89 17.14 5.70 -24.75
CA ARG A 89 16.17 6.54 -25.46
C ARG A 89 16.82 7.18 -26.69
N ASN A 90 16.16 7.06 -27.84
CA ASN A 90 16.62 7.62 -29.12
C ASN A 90 17.97 7.06 -29.63
N GLN A 91 18.50 6.00 -29.03
CA GLN A 91 19.71 5.36 -29.52
C GLN A 91 19.44 4.70 -30.88
N VAL A 92 20.36 4.87 -31.82
CA VAL A 92 20.23 4.30 -33.17
C VAL A 92 20.41 2.78 -33.13
N VAL A 93 19.49 2.06 -33.77
CA VAL A 93 19.52 0.60 -33.89
C VAL A 93 20.26 0.23 -35.18
N PHE A 94 21.42 -0.41 -35.02
CA PHE A 94 22.22 -0.92 -36.14
C PHE A 94 21.98 -2.42 -36.41
N ASP A 95 21.51 -3.15 -35.39
CA ASP A 95 21.22 -4.59 -35.44
C ASP A 95 20.03 -4.92 -34.55
N SER A 96 19.07 -5.68 -35.08
CA SER A 96 17.92 -6.21 -34.35
C SER A 96 18.31 -7.07 -33.14
N GLY A 97 19.47 -7.74 -33.18
CA GLY A 97 20.00 -8.53 -32.07
C GLY A 97 20.32 -7.68 -30.84
N VAL A 98 20.68 -6.41 -31.02
CA VAL A 98 20.92 -5.47 -29.91
C VAL A 98 19.61 -5.15 -29.18
N VAL A 99 18.51 -4.98 -29.91
CA VAL A 99 17.20 -4.70 -29.31
C VAL A 99 16.73 -5.88 -28.47
N LYS A 100 16.86 -7.12 -28.99
CA LYS A 100 16.54 -8.33 -28.20
C LYS A 100 17.41 -8.41 -26.94
N LYS A 101 18.69 -8.07 -27.03
CA LYS A 101 19.60 -8.07 -25.87
C LYS A 101 19.19 -7.05 -24.82
N ILE A 102 18.87 -5.83 -25.22
CA ILE A 102 18.41 -4.77 -24.31
C ILE A 102 17.09 -5.19 -23.66
N ALA A 103 16.12 -5.61 -24.48
CA ALA A 103 14.78 -5.96 -24.01
C ALA A 103 14.78 -7.08 -22.96
N LEU A 104 15.62 -8.11 -23.11
CA LEU A 104 15.57 -9.28 -22.22
C LEU A 104 16.64 -9.30 -21.13
N PHE A 105 17.83 -8.74 -21.39
CA PHE A 105 19.00 -8.95 -20.54
C PHE A 105 19.60 -7.67 -19.95
N GLU A 106 19.04 -6.48 -20.22
CA GLU A 106 19.41 -5.27 -19.48
C GLU A 106 18.81 -5.30 -18.07
N ASP A 107 19.56 -4.82 -17.08
CA ASP A 107 19.00 -4.58 -15.75
C ASP A 107 17.98 -3.43 -15.78
N THR A 108 16.71 -3.77 -15.58
CA THR A 108 15.59 -2.83 -15.59
C THR A 108 15.04 -2.65 -14.18
N HIS A 109 14.50 -1.46 -13.88
CA HIS A 109 13.69 -1.34 -12.67
C HIS A 109 12.32 -1.91 -12.97
N VAL A 110 11.87 -2.84 -12.14
CA VAL A 110 10.63 -3.58 -12.35
C VAL A 110 9.76 -3.44 -11.14
N LEU A 111 8.52 -3.05 -11.36
CA LEU A 111 7.47 -3.11 -10.35
C LEU A 111 6.46 -4.16 -10.77
N VAL A 112 6.36 -5.22 -9.97
CA VAL A 112 5.38 -6.29 -10.14
C VAL A 112 4.25 -6.04 -9.15
N LEU A 113 3.01 -5.96 -9.65
CA LEU A 113 1.77 -5.80 -8.88
C LEU A 113 0.75 -6.84 -9.39
N THR A 114 0.91 -8.10 -8.95
CA THR A 114 0.10 -9.23 -9.42
C THR A 114 -0.49 -10.03 -8.25
N ASP A 115 -1.48 -10.88 -8.53
CA ASP A 115 -2.11 -11.80 -7.59
C ASP A 115 -1.11 -12.78 -6.95
N TYR A 116 0.06 -12.95 -7.55
CA TYR A 116 1.05 -13.96 -7.15
C TYR A 116 2.31 -13.33 -6.56
N TRP A 117 2.60 -12.09 -6.93
CA TRP A 117 3.87 -11.45 -6.63
C TRP A 117 3.74 -9.94 -6.61
N THR A 118 4.22 -9.33 -5.51
CA THR A 118 4.39 -7.89 -5.37
C THR A 118 5.81 -7.57 -4.92
N GLU A 119 6.58 -6.89 -5.77
CA GLU A 119 7.97 -6.50 -5.48
C GLU A 119 8.44 -5.41 -6.46
N SER A 120 9.26 -4.48 -5.95
CA SER A 120 9.98 -3.48 -6.71
C SER A 120 11.47 -3.80 -6.62
N LEU A 121 12.06 -4.19 -7.75
CA LEU A 121 13.44 -4.67 -7.82
C LEU A 121 14.14 -4.18 -9.09
N LYS A 122 15.46 -4.34 -9.12
CA LYS A 122 16.26 -4.12 -10.33
C LYS A 122 16.72 -5.49 -10.83
N GLU A 123 16.24 -5.89 -11.99
CA GLU A 123 16.44 -7.24 -12.53
C GLU A 123 16.17 -7.26 -14.05
N LYS A 124 16.63 -8.32 -14.70
CA LYS A 124 16.42 -8.55 -16.13
C LYS A 124 14.99 -9.01 -16.40
N PRO A 125 14.31 -8.47 -17.44
CA PRO A 125 12.95 -8.91 -17.80
C PRO A 125 12.82 -10.41 -18.03
N GLU A 126 13.86 -11.06 -18.55
CA GLU A 126 13.94 -12.52 -18.66
C GLU A 126 13.70 -13.22 -17.31
N SER A 127 14.53 -12.90 -16.31
CA SER A 127 14.46 -13.45 -14.96
C SER A 127 13.11 -13.17 -14.29
N ILE A 128 12.57 -11.97 -14.51
CA ILE A 128 11.25 -11.57 -14.00
C ILE A 128 10.16 -12.50 -14.54
N PHE A 129 10.12 -12.73 -15.85
CA PHE A 129 9.08 -13.57 -16.45
C PHE A 129 9.20 -15.04 -16.04
N GLN A 130 10.42 -15.55 -15.88
CA GLN A 130 10.65 -16.89 -15.33
C GLN A 130 10.15 -17.01 -13.88
N ARG A 131 10.49 -16.03 -13.03
CA ARG A 131 10.05 -16.00 -11.63
C ARG A 131 8.54 -15.83 -11.50
N LEU A 132 7.94 -15.01 -12.35
CA LEU A 132 6.49 -14.84 -12.41
C LEU A 132 5.80 -16.15 -12.82
N LYS A 133 6.30 -16.85 -13.85
CA LYS A 133 5.79 -18.18 -14.23
C LYS A 133 5.85 -19.17 -13.07
N ALA A 134 6.98 -19.24 -12.38
CA ALA A 134 7.15 -20.11 -11.22
C ALA A 134 6.15 -19.76 -10.09
N SER A 135 5.94 -18.47 -9.84
CA SER A 135 4.99 -17.98 -8.82
C SER A 135 3.55 -18.38 -9.16
N ILE A 136 3.13 -18.19 -10.42
CA ILE A 136 1.80 -18.59 -10.93
C ILE A 136 1.58 -20.09 -10.77
N LEU A 137 2.55 -20.92 -11.19
CA LEU A 137 2.47 -22.38 -11.08
C LEU A 137 2.41 -22.86 -9.62
N SER A 138 3.16 -22.21 -8.73
CA SER A 138 3.18 -22.57 -7.31
C SER A 138 1.91 -22.14 -6.54
N LYS A 139 1.14 -21.19 -7.10
CA LYS A 139 0.00 -20.52 -6.45
C LYS A 139 0.32 -19.88 -5.09
N LYS A 140 1.60 -19.65 -4.79
CA LYS A 140 2.02 -18.95 -3.57
C LYS A 140 2.09 -17.46 -3.86
N VAL A 141 1.44 -16.67 -3.00
CA VAL A 141 1.50 -15.21 -3.03
C VAL A 141 2.76 -14.77 -2.28
N SER A 142 3.60 -13.97 -2.92
CA SER A 142 4.80 -13.39 -2.32
C SER A 142 4.71 -11.86 -2.35
N ILE A 143 4.72 -11.22 -1.18
CA ILE A 143 4.72 -9.76 -1.06
C ILE A 143 6.00 -9.30 -0.37
N ASP A 144 6.75 -8.44 -1.05
CA ASP A 144 7.88 -7.75 -0.46
C ASP A 144 7.40 -6.54 0.34
N PHE A 145 7.57 -6.63 1.66
CA PHE A 145 7.12 -5.60 2.60
C PHE A 145 7.75 -4.23 2.33
N LYS A 146 9.04 -4.20 2.02
CA LYS A 146 9.78 -2.95 1.75
C LYS A 146 9.22 -2.23 0.54
N THR A 147 8.85 -2.98 -0.50
CA THR A 147 8.17 -2.45 -1.68
C THR A 147 6.88 -1.75 -1.31
N ILE A 148 6.02 -2.39 -0.50
CA ILE A 148 4.75 -1.77 -0.11
C ILE A 148 4.98 -0.46 0.66
N VAL A 149 5.88 -0.46 1.65
CA VAL A 149 6.21 0.76 2.42
C VAL A 149 6.67 1.89 1.49
N ASN A 150 7.61 1.61 0.57
CA ASN A 150 8.10 2.61 -0.39
C ASN A 150 6.99 3.12 -1.32
N LEU A 151 6.08 2.26 -1.79
CA LEU A 151 4.96 2.68 -2.64
C LEU A 151 4.01 3.60 -1.86
N ILE A 152 3.72 3.27 -0.61
CA ILE A 152 2.86 4.10 0.24
C ILE A 152 3.49 5.46 0.50
N GLU A 153 4.77 5.52 0.86
CA GLU A 153 5.48 6.79 1.02
C GLU A 153 5.39 7.66 -0.24
N ASN A 154 5.55 7.06 -1.42
CA ASN A 154 5.40 7.76 -2.69
C ASN A 154 3.96 8.26 -2.92
N TYR A 155 2.95 7.45 -2.63
CA TYR A 155 1.55 7.84 -2.79
C TYR A 155 1.12 8.93 -1.81
N VAL A 156 1.60 8.87 -0.57
CA VAL A 156 1.34 9.91 0.43
C VAL A 156 2.06 11.22 0.06
N ARG A 157 3.25 11.14 -0.52
CA ARG A 157 3.94 12.33 -1.06
C ARG A 157 3.14 12.98 -2.20
N ASP A 158 2.51 12.18 -3.06
CA ASP A 158 1.65 12.71 -4.12
C ASP A 158 0.34 13.29 -3.52
N LEU A 159 -0.23 12.65 -2.50
CA LEU A 159 -1.40 13.14 -1.75
C LEU A 159 -1.12 14.45 -1.01
N ASN A 160 0.09 14.63 -0.46
CA ASN A 160 0.54 15.87 0.17
C ASN A 160 0.39 17.08 -0.75
N SER A 161 0.59 16.91 -2.06
CA SER A 161 0.44 17.99 -3.03
C SER A 161 -1.01 18.49 -3.16
N ILE A 162 -2.00 17.63 -2.83
CA ILE A 162 -3.41 18.02 -2.73
C ILE A 162 -3.67 18.76 -1.43
N ILE A 163 -3.26 18.17 -0.30
CA ILE A 163 -3.61 18.69 1.02
C ILE A 163 -2.98 20.07 1.26
N TYR A 164 -1.84 20.34 0.64
CA TYR A 164 -1.23 21.68 0.63
C TYR A 164 -2.11 22.75 -0.04
N GLN A 165 -3.07 22.37 -0.89
CA GLN A 165 -4.02 23.30 -1.54
C GLN A 165 -5.23 23.63 -0.67
N ILE A 166 -5.35 23.01 0.51
CA ILE A 166 -6.39 23.27 1.50
C ILE A 166 -6.04 24.55 2.27
N LYS A 167 -7.05 25.32 2.69
CA LYS A 167 -6.86 26.41 3.66
C LYS A 167 -6.30 25.81 4.95
N THR A 168 -5.01 25.98 5.14
CA THR A 168 -4.23 25.16 6.06
C THR A 168 -4.54 25.43 7.52
N GLU A 169 -5.19 26.55 7.84
CA GLU A 169 -5.60 26.92 9.20
C GLU A 169 -6.76 26.06 9.71
N GLU A 170 -7.79 25.83 8.89
CA GLU A 170 -8.94 24.99 9.26
C GLU A 170 -8.52 23.53 9.45
N LEU A 171 -7.73 23.02 8.50
CA LEU A 171 -7.15 21.68 8.59
C LEU A 171 -6.20 21.54 9.80
N ALA A 172 -5.41 22.58 10.10
CA ALA A 172 -4.54 22.57 11.26
C ALA A 172 -5.35 22.51 12.56
N SER A 173 -6.42 23.28 12.69
CA SER A 173 -7.32 23.17 13.85
C SER A 173 -7.87 21.75 13.96
N GLU A 174 -8.44 21.19 12.89
CA GLU A 174 -9.01 19.83 12.90
C GLU A 174 -7.99 18.79 13.36
N VAL A 175 -6.77 18.82 12.80
CA VAL A 175 -5.73 17.83 13.12
C VAL A 175 -5.14 18.06 14.52
N VAL A 176 -4.82 19.29 14.89
CA VAL A 176 -4.20 19.63 16.19
C VAL A 176 -5.18 19.36 17.32
N ASP A 177 -6.44 19.79 17.18
CA ASP A 177 -7.47 19.71 18.21
C ASP A 177 -7.92 18.26 18.41
N LYS A 178 -8.09 17.48 17.33
CA LYS A 178 -8.57 16.09 17.43
C LYS A 178 -7.52 15.09 17.87
N LEU A 179 -6.24 15.42 17.69
CA LEU A 179 -5.11 14.56 18.07
C LEU A 179 -4.37 15.08 19.30
N ASP A 180 -4.85 16.15 19.94
CA ASP A 180 -4.26 16.77 21.13
C ASP A 180 -2.76 17.14 20.94
N LEU A 181 -2.37 17.56 19.73
CA LEU A 181 -0.97 17.79 19.35
C LEU A 181 -0.42 19.18 19.72
N PHE A 182 -1.11 19.92 20.59
CA PHE A 182 -0.77 21.29 20.95
C PHE A 182 0.64 21.43 21.51
N SER A 183 1.07 20.48 22.36
CA SER A 183 2.42 20.46 22.94
C SER A 183 3.48 20.21 21.87
N SER A 184 3.32 19.16 21.06
CA SER A 184 4.32 18.75 20.06
C SER A 184 4.45 19.73 18.90
N ILE A 185 3.34 20.30 18.43
CA ILE A 185 3.35 21.28 17.33
C ILE A 185 3.73 22.67 17.85
N GLY A 186 3.33 23.00 19.08
CA GLY A 186 3.68 24.27 19.74
C GLY A 186 5.18 24.45 20.02
N GLU A 187 5.93 23.35 20.17
CA GLU A 187 7.41 23.39 20.29
C GLU A 187 8.13 23.77 18.99
N ILE A 188 7.44 23.69 17.83
CA ILE A 188 8.01 24.05 16.54
C ILE A 188 8.01 25.58 16.42
N LYS A 189 9.18 26.19 16.64
CA LYS A 189 9.35 27.66 16.58
C LYS A 189 9.02 28.28 15.22
N ASP A 190 9.17 27.50 14.15
CA ASP A 190 8.89 27.94 12.78
C ASP A 190 7.46 27.53 12.36
N LYS A 191 6.61 28.53 12.14
CA LYS A 191 5.21 28.33 11.75
C LYS A 191 5.05 27.61 10.41
N GLU A 192 5.93 27.83 9.44
CA GLU A 192 5.85 27.15 8.14
C GLU A 192 6.25 25.68 8.25
N VAL A 193 7.24 25.38 9.09
CA VAL A 193 7.61 24.00 9.41
C VAL A 193 6.45 23.29 10.11
N ALA A 194 5.84 23.93 11.11
CA ALA A 194 4.67 23.38 11.83
C ALA A 194 3.51 23.08 10.87
N LYS A 195 3.18 24.03 10.00
CA LYS A 195 2.16 23.90 8.96
C LYS A 195 2.44 22.74 8.01
N LYS A 196 3.69 22.58 7.57
CA LYS A 196 4.10 21.45 6.72
C LYS A 196 3.94 20.10 7.42
N GLN A 197 4.25 20.02 8.72
CA GLN A 197 4.07 18.80 9.50
C GLN A 197 2.59 18.42 9.62
N VAL A 198 1.71 19.40 9.87
CA VAL A 198 0.26 19.19 9.91
C VAL A 198 -0.26 18.65 8.57
N VAL A 199 0.12 19.27 7.45
CA VAL A 199 -0.27 18.80 6.11
C VAL A 199 0.22 17.37 5.86
N ASN A 200 1.45 17.08 6.25
CA ASN A 200 2.01 15.73 6.11
C ASN A 200 1.20 14.71 6.91
N LEU A 201 0.93 15.02 8.17
CA LEU A 201 0.12 14.18 9.04
C LEU A 201 -1.29 13.96 8.49
N ALA A 202 -1.96 15.02 8.02
CA ALA A 202 -3.27 14.93 7.38
C ALA A 202 -3.27 13.98 6.18
N SER A 203 -2.23 13.99 5.35
CA SER A 203 -2.13 13.11 4.18
C SER A 203 -1.93 11.66 4.60
N TYR A 204 -1.11 11.41 5.63
CA TYR A 204 -0.96 10.08 6.20
C TYR A 204 -2.25 9.56 6.80
N LEU A 205 -2.98 10.39 7.54
CA LEU A 205 -4.28 10.03 8.12
C LEU A 205 -5.28 9.64 7.03
N LEU A 206 -5.43 10.47 6.01
CA LEU A 206 -6.37 10.21 4.92
C LEU A 206 -5.99 8.96 4.13
N PHE A 207 -4.71 8.78 3.81
CA PHE A 207 -4.24 7.57 3.14
C PHE A 207 -4.51 6.33 3.99
N ASN A 208 -4.23 6.39 5.30
CA ASN A 208 -4.46 5.30 6.22
C ASN A 208 -5.96 4.97 6.35
N GLN A 209 -6.84 5.97 6.42
CA GLN A 209 -8.29 5.80 6.44
C GLN A 209 -8.81 5.07 5.18
N LEU A 210 -8.29 5.41 3.99
CA LEU A 210 -8.63 4.75 2.74
C LEU A 210 -8.08 3.32 2.67
N LEU A 211 -6.82 3.13 3.08
CA LEU A 211 -6.16 1.83 3.07
C LEU A 211 -6.83 0.87 4.06
N PHE A 212 -7.14 1.34 5.26
CA PHE A 212 -7.84 0.54 6.27
C PHE A 212 -9.20 0.10 5.78
N TYR A 213 -10.00 1.03 5.24
CA TYR A 213 -11.30 0.69 4.66
C TYR A 213 -11.18 -0.45 3.64
N HIS A 214 -10.19 -0.34 2.73
CA HIS A 214 -9.95 -1.36 1.73
C HIS A 214 -9.57 -2.72 2.35
N ILE A 215 -8.58 -2.75 3.26
CA ILE A 215 -8.14 -3.98 3.93
C ILE A 215 -9.29 -4.62 4.72
N PHE A 216 -10.00 -3.83 5.52
CA PHE A 216 -11.11 -4.29 6.34
C PHE A 216 -12.20 -4.91 5.46
N LYS A 217 -12.58 -4.23 4.37
CA LYS A 217 -13.57 -4.75 3.43
C LYS A 217 -13.13 -6.07 2.76
N ARG A 218 -11.83 -6.25 2.50
CA ARG A 218 -11.28 -7.45 1.86
C ARG A 218 -11.15 -8.63 2.83
N LYS A 219 -10.90 -8.36 4.11
CA LYS A 219 -10.72 -9.39 5.15
C LYS A 219 -12.01 -9.76 5.90
N SER A 220 -13.00 -8.88 5.94
CA SER A 220 -14.25 -9.10 6.67
C SER A 220 -15.41 -9.54 5.76
N GLU A 221 -16.30 -10.38 6.29
CA GLU A 221 -17.55 -10.79 5.63
C GLU A 221 -18.66 -9.73 5.76
N THR A 222 -18.30 -8.45 5.77
CA THR A 222 -19.24 -7.35 5.94
C THR A 222 -19.92 -6.95 4.62
N ASN A 223 -21.14 -6.41 4.72
CA ASN A 223 -21.88 -5.86 3.58
C ASN A 223 -21.40 -4.45 3.16
N LEU A 224 -20.21 -4.04 3.61
CA LEU A 224 -19.63 -2.77 3.20
C LEU A 224 -19.45 -2.71 1.67
N PRO A 225 -19.71 -1.56 1.02
CA PRO A 225 -19.44 -1.40 -0.40
C PRO A 225 -17.93 -1.43 -0.67
N GLU A 226 -17.51 -2.00 -1.80
CA GLU A 226 -16.10 -1.92 -2.20
C GLU A 226 -15.75 -0.46 -2.53
N LEU A 227 -14.61 0.05 -2.05
CA LEU A 227 -14.15 1.40 -2.36
C LEU A 227 -14.00 1.58 -3.88
N GLN A 228 -14.78 2.46 -4.49
CA GLN A 228 -14.69 2.77 -5.92
C GLN A 228 -14.19 4.19 -6.16
N GLU A 229 -13.79 4.43 -7.41
CA GLU A 229 -13.54 5.79 -7.89
C GLU A 229 -14.78 6.68 -7.67
N ILE A 230 -14.53 7.92 -7.30
CA ILE A 230 -15.54 8.91 -6.92
C ILE A 230 -15.70 9.98 -7.99
N ASP A 231 -16.91 10.48 -8.12
CA ASP A 231 -17.29 11.66 -8.90
C ASP A 231 -17.17 12.96 -8.08
N ARG A 232 -17.31 12.85 -6.76
CA ARG A 232 -17.28 13.94 -5.80
C ARG A 232 -16.52 13.55 -4.53
N VAL A 233 -15.80 14.48 -3.90
CA VAL A 233 -15.03 14.24 -2.67
C VAL A 233 -15.97 13.76 -1.57
N LYS A 234 -17.15 14.37 -1.46
CA LYS A 234 -18.19 13.98 -0.49
C LYS A 234 -18.65 12.52 -0.63
N SER A 235 -18.51 11.90 -1.80
CA SER A 235 -18.86 10.49 -1.99
C SER A 235 -17.97 9.56 -1.15
N LEU A 236 -16.76 10.00 -0.75
CA LEU A 236 -15.91 9.24 0.19
C LEU A 236 -16.49 9.16 1.60
N GLN A 237 -17.26 10.17 2.02
CA GLN A 237 -17.84 10.21 3.36
C GLN A 237 -18.77 9.02 3.60
N MET A 238 -19.50 8.57 2.57
CA MET A 238 -20.39 7.41 2.68
C MET A 238 -19.66 6.12 3.07
N TYR A 239 -18.43 5.93 2.60
CA TYR A 239 -17.61 4.77 2.98
C TYR A 239 -17.16 4.89 4.44
N PHE A 240 -16.76 6.09 4.85
CA PHE A 240 -16.29 6.35 6.22
C PHE A 240 -17.43 6.21 7.22
N ASP A 241 -18.61 6.73 6.91
CA ASP A 241 -19.81 6.57 7.73
C ASP A 241 -20.17 5.08 7.89
N ALA A 242 -20.17 4.33 6.78
CA ALA A 242 -20.55 2.92 6.80
C ALA A 242 -19.62 2.04 7.66
N ILE A 243 -18.31 2.31 7.66
CA ILE A 243 -17.39 1.56 8.53
C ILE A 243 -17.51 2.03 9.99
N THR A 244 -17.78 3.32 10.24
CA THR A 244 -18.01 3.86 11.59
C THR A 244 -19.30 3.41 12.27
N ASP A 245 -20.30 3.01 11.48
CA ASP A 245 -21.54 2.40 11.99
C ASP A 245 -21.29 0.98 12.53
N ILE A 246 -20.21 0.32 12.10
CA ILE A 246 -19.79 -0.98 12.61
C ILE A 246 -18.94 -0.79 13.87
N ASP A 247 -17.79 -0.10 13.74
CA ASP A 247 -16.81 0.21 14.79
C ASP A 247 -15.80 1.23 14.24
N TYR A 248 -14.59 1.34 14.79
CA TYR A 248 -13.47 2.09 14.23
C TYR A 248 -13.66 3.60 14.19
N GLN A 249 -14.54 4.18 15.01
CA GLN A 249 -14.73 5.63 15.08
C GLN A 249 -13.42 6.35 15.43
N SER A 250 -12.54 5.71 16.19
CA SER A 250 -11.19 6.20 16.50
C SER A 250 -10.33 6.47 15.26
N ILE A 251 -10.51 5.70 14.19
CA ILE A 251 -9.78 5.81 12.92
C ILE A 251 -10.26 7.01 12.09
N TYR A 252 -11.56 7.24 12.13
CA TYR A 252 -12.26 8.23 11.31
C TYR A 252 -12.60 9.53 12.09
N ARG A 253 -12.13 9.66 13.33
CA ARG A 253 -12.39 10.82 14.22
C ARG A 253 -11.93 12.14 13.62
N VAL A 254 -10.80 12.15 12.89
CA VAL A 254 -10.26 13.34 12.24
C VAL A 254 -10.90 13.48 10.86
N ASN A 255 -11.70 14.54 10.67
CA ASN A 255 -12.43 14.77 9.44
C ASN A 255 -11.58 15.51 8.40
N ILE A 256 -10.62 14.81 7.81
CA ILE A 256 -9.78 15.39 6.74
C ILE A 256 -10.63 15.71 5.50
N LEU A 257 -11.55 14.81 5.13
CA LEU A 257 -12.39 14.94 3.93
C LEU A 257 -13.22 16.22 3.92
N GLY A 258 -13.77 16.63 5.06
CA GLY A 258 -14.58 17.83 5.20
C GLY A 258 -13.85 19.13 4.83
N HIS A 259 -12.52 19.11 4.82
CA HIS A 259 -11.67 20.25 4.53
C HIS A 259 -11.08 20.22 3.10
N ILE A 260 -11.26 19.12 2.36
CA ILE A 260 -10.72 18.97 1.01
C ILE A 260 -11.63 19.69 0.00
N PRO A 261 -11.08 20.57 -0.86
CA PRO A 261 -11.88 21.30 -1.85
C PRO A 261 -12.33 20.38 -2.99
N GLU A 262 -13.56 20.61 -3.44
CA GLU A 262 -14.18 19.94 -4.59
C GLU A 262 -13.59 20.48 -5.92
N LYS A 263 -12.39 20.03 -6.27
CA LYS A 263 -11.66 20.41 -7.50
C LYS A 263 -11.33 19.17 -8.33
N LEU A 264 -11.35 19.31 -9.66
CA LEU A 264 -11.06 18.19 -10.57
C LEU A 264 -9.67 17.57 -10.34
N VAL A 265 -8.65 18.40 -10.09
CA VAL A 265 -7.29 17.90 -9.79
C VAL A 265 -7.28 17.05 -8.52
N VAL A 266 -8.05 17.44 -7.51
CA VAL A 266 -8.18 16.73 -6.25
C VAL A 266 -8.89 15.40 -6.42
N LEU A 267 -10.02 15.42 -7.13
CA LEU A 267 -10.78 14.21 -7.48
C LEU A 267 -9.92 13.20 -8.24
N ASN A 268 -9.18 13.68 -9.25
CA ASN A 268 -8.30 12.83 -10.05
C ASN A 268 -7.26 12.15 -9.16
N THR A 269 -6.57 12.90 -8.29
CA THR A 269 -5.54 12.30 -7.45
C THR A 269 -6.11 11.40 -6.35
N LEU A 270 -7.29 11.69 -5.79
CA LEU A 270 -8.00 10.75 -4.89
C LEU A 270 -8.33 9.44 -5.61
N ASN A 271 -8.83 9.52 -6.86
CA ASN A 271 -9.10 8.33 -7.67
C ASN A 271 -7.83 7.56 -8.03
N GLU A 272 -6.72 8.26 -8.30
CA GLU A 272 -5.42 7.62 -8.49
C GLU A 272 -4.97 6.88 -7.21
N VAL A 273 -5.12 7.48 -6.02
CA VAL A 273 -4.85 6.83 -4.72
C VAL A 273 -5.72 5.61 -4.51
N ILE A 274 -7.03 5.69 -4.76
CA ILE A 274 -7.96 4.56 -4.62
C ILE A 274 -7.53 3.38 -5.51
N LYS A 275 -7.17 3.66 -6.78
CA LYS A 275 -6.64 2.63 -7.72
C LYS A 275 -5.36 2.00 -7.18
N ALA A 276 -4.44 2.84 -6.71
CA ALA A 276 -3.14 2.38 -6.22
C ALA A 276 -3.28 1.52 -4.95
N ILE A 277 -4.13 1.91 -3.99
CA ILE A 277 -4.43 1.14 -2.78
C ILE A 277 -4.89 -0.28 -3.12
N LYS A 278 -5.77 -0.44 -4.11
CA LYS A 278 -6.24 -1.76 -4.55
C LYS A 278 -5.11 -2.64 -5.10
N LEU A 279 -4.12 -2.04 -5.75
CA LEU A 279 -2.99 -2.76 -6.35
C LEU A 279 -1.90 -3.11 -5.33
N LEU A 280 -1.84 -2.41 -4.20
CA LEU A 280 -0.88 -2.74 -3.11
C LEU A 280 -1.11 -4.14 -2.55
N ARG A 281 -2.35 -4.63 -2.58
CA ARG A 281 -2.72 -5.94 -2.04
C ARG A 281 -2.31 -6.12 -0.58
N ALA A 282 -2.38 -5.03 0.17
CA ALA A 282 -1.92 -4.95 1.56
C ALA A 282 -2.69 -5.92 2.48
N GLU A 283 -3.84 -6.43 2.06
CA GLU A 283 -4.57 -7.48 2.79
C GLU A 283 -3.79 -8.80 2.92
N HIS A 284 -2.83 -9.06 2.03
CA HIS A 284 -2.00 -10.27 2.07
C HIS A 284 -0.71 -10.10 2.90
N ILE A 285 -0.48 -8.92 3.48
CA ILE A 285 0.60 -8.72 4.45
C ILE A 285 0.30 -9.60 5.68
N THR A 286 1.29 -10.41 6.06
CA THR A 286 1.15 -11.35 7.19
C THR A 286 0.93 -10.61 8.50
N HIS A 287 0.27 -11.26 9.47
CA HIS A 287 0.02 -10.68 10.80
C HIS A 287 1.31 -10.24 11.52
N ASP A 288 2.43 -10.91 11.27
CA ASP A 288 3.74 -10.53 11.83
C ASP A 288 4.34 -9.27 11.21
N LEU A 289 3.92 -8.91 10.00
CA LEU A 289 4.36 -7.72 9.30
C LEU A 289 3.39 -6.55 9.47
N ALA A 290 2.12 -6.78 9.80
CA ALA A 290 1.12 -5.72 10.04
C ALA A 290 1.55 -4.75 11.17
N GLY A 291 2.08 -5.27 12.28
CA GLY A 291 2.62 -4.44 13.37
C GLY A 291 3.70 -3.46 12.90
N ARG A 292 4.65 -3.95 12.09
CA ARG A 292 5.72 -3.13 11.49
C ARG A 292 5.21 -2.24 10.35
N PHE A 293 4.20 -2.70 9.63
CA PHE A 293 3.60 -2.02 8.48
C PHE A 293 3.17 -0.61 8.85
N PHE A 294 2.46 -0.47 9.96
CA PHE A 294 1.98 0.82 10.41
C PHE A 294 3.06 1.66 11.11
N HIS A 295 4.09 1.03 11.71
CA HIS A 295 5.25 1.75 12.24
C HIS A 295 6.06 2.42 11.14
N ASP A 296 6.32 1.67 10.07
CA ASP A 296 7.15 2.08 8.94
C ASP A 296 6.36 2.96 7.95
N LEU A 297 5.03 2.94 8.00
CA LEU A 297 4.17 3.83 7.22
C LEU A 297 4.40 5.30 7.54
N ILE A 298 4.76 5.62 8.79
CA ILE A 298 4.78 6.99 9.30
C ILE A 298 6.21 7.53 9.26
N PRO A 299 6.49 8.57 8.46
CA PRO A 299 7.82 9.15 8.37
C PRO A 299 8.33 9.58 9.73
N PHE A 300 9.66 9.55 9.87
CA PHE A 300 10.33 9.94 11.11
C PHE A 300 9.91 11.33 11.59
N GLU A 301 9.71 12.28 10.67
CA GLU A 301 9.28 13.63 10.96
C GLU A 301 7.91 13.66 11.65
N VAL A 302 6.98 12.83 11.17
CA VAL A 302 5.64 12.72 11.73
C VAL A 302 5.68 11.97 13.06
N ARG A 303 6.47 10.89 13.17
CA ARG A 303 6.65 10.15 14.44
C ARG A 303 7.18 11.04 15.56
N LYS A 304 8.10 11.95 15.23
CA LYS A 304 8.63 12.93 16.19
C LYS A 304 7.56 13.88 16.71
N VAL A 305 6.69 14.39 15.82
CA VAL A 305 5.54 15.23 16.22
C VAL A 305 4.56 14.43 17.07
N LEU A 306 4.37 13.17 16.75
CA LEU A 306 3.49 12.30 17.50
C LEU A 306 4.13 11.77 18.80
N ALA A 307 5.39 12.09 19.15
CA ALA A 307 6.09 11.46 20.29
C ALA A 307 5.97 9.92 20.33
N ALA A 308 5.76 9.29 19.17
CA ALA A 308 5.42 7.88 19.04
C ALA A 308 6.71 7.05 19.03
N PHE A 309 7.29 6.82 20.21
CA PHE A 309 8.41 5.92 20.38
C PHE A 309 7.90 4.49 20.51
N TYR A 310 8.31 3.63 19.58
CA TYR A 310 7.84 2.26 19.53
C TYR A 310 8.77 1.32 20.31
N THR A 311 8.18 0.40 21.06
CA THR A 311 8.89 -0.77 21.60
C THR A 311 9.29 -1.69 20.46
N HIS A 312 10.55 -2.14 20.44
CA HIS A 312 11.03 -3.07 19.43
C HIS A 312 10.28 -4.42 19.55
N PRO A 313 9.80 -5.04 18.45
CA PRO A 313 8.98 -6.25 18.51
C PRO A 313 9.60 -7.39 19.33
N VAL A 314 10.90 -7.64 19.14
CA VAL A 314 11.64 -8.65 19.92
C VAL A 314 11.60 -8.38 21.43
N ALA A 315 11.66 -7.12 21.86
CA ALA A 315 11.58 -6.78 23.27
C ALA A 315 10.15 -7.01 23.80
N ALA A 316 9.14 -6.66 23.00
CA ALA A 316 7.74 -6.90 23.35
C ALA A 316 7.43 -8.41 23.49
N ASP A 317 7.95 -9.24 22.58
CA ASP A 317 7.78 -10.70 22.62
C ASP A 317 8.46 -11.30 23.86
N ILE A 318 9.68 -10.85 24.20
CA ILE A 318 10.37 -11.29 25.43
C ILE A 318 9.56 -10.90 26.67
N LEU A 319 9.10 -9.64 26.76
CA LEU A 319 8.33 -9.17 27.91
C LEU A 319 7.02 -9.94 28.06
N ALA A 320 6.25 -10.10 26.98
CA ALA A 320 5.00 -10.86 27.00
C ALA A 320 5.24 -12.33 27.40
N GLY A 321 6.28 -12.96 26.86
CA GLY A 321 6.62 -14.35 27.17
C GLY A 321 7.11 -14.59 28.60
N LEU A 322 7.63 -13.55 29.28
CA LEU A 322 8.08 -13.62 30.68
C LEU A 322 6.99 -13.27 31.69
N THR A 323 5.90 -12.61 31.26
CA THR A 323 4.91 -12.01 32.17
C THR A 323 3.52 -12.62 32.06
N ILE A 324 3.23 -13.37 30.99
CA ILE A 324 1.93 -14.00 30.76
C ILE A 324 2.09 -15.52 30.95
N ASP A 325 1.52 -16.03 32.05
CA ASP A 325 1.63 -17.44 32.43
C ASP A 325 0.42 -18.25 31.95
N SER A 326 -0.71 -17.58 31.72
CA SER A 326 -1.97 -18.21 31.35
C SER A 326 -2.68 -17.46 30.22
N TRP A 327 -3.28 -18.22 29.30
CA TRP A 327 -4.14 -17.63 28.27
C TRP A 327 -5.36 -16.91 28.85
N LYS A 328 -5.69 -17.08 30.12
CA LYS A 328 -6.79 -16.39 30.83
C LYS A 328 -6.39 -15.10 31.54
N ASP A 329 -5.10 -14.73 31.51
CA ASP A 329 -4.63 -13.52 32.18
C ASP A 329 -5.18 -12.26 31.53
N THR A 330 -5.62 -11.28 32.31
CA THR A 330 -6.05 -9.97 31.80
C THR A 330 -4.86 -9.03 31.66
N ILE A 331 -4.75 -8.37 30.51
CA ILE A 331 -3.62 -7.53 30.11
C ILE A 331 -4.06 -6.08 30.02
N LEU A 332 -3.30 -5.19 30.63
CA LEU A 332 -3.48 -3.74 30.51
C LEU A 332 -2.15 -3.10 30.09
N ASP A 333 -2.17 -2.35 29.00
CA ASP A 333 -1.09 -1.42 28.63
C ASP A 333 -1.62 0.02 28.70
N PRO A 334 -1.27 0.79 29.74
CA PRO A 334 -1.81 2.13 29.96
C PRO A 334 -1.13 3.23 29.11
N ALA A 335 -0.16 2.87 28.27
CA ALA A 335 0.50 3.75 27.30
C ALA A 335 0.85 2.94 26.05
N CYS A 336 -0.17 2.36 25.42
CA CYS A 336 0.00 1.28 24.46
C CYS A 336 0.69 1.69 23.15
N GLY A 337 0.74 2.97 22.82
CA GLY A 337 1.31 3.46 21.58
C GLY A 337 0.65 2.80 20.38
N SER A 338 1.45 2.25 19.47
CA SER A 338 0.97 1.44 18.35
C SER A 338 0.48 0.04 18.72
N GLY A 339 0.52 -0.35 20.00
CA GLY A 339 0.00 -1.63 20.47
C GLY A 339 0.98 -2.80 20.34
N THR A 340 2.29 -2.56 20.17
CA THR A 340 3.27 -3.64 19.97
C THR A 340 3.25 -4.65 21.12
N LEU A 341 3.21 -4.16 22.37
CA LEU A 341 3.10 -5.01 23.55
C LEU A 341 1.78 -5.77 23.60
N LEU A 342 0.66 -5.12 23.24
CA LEU A 342 -0.67 -5.74 23.20
C LEU A 342 -0.74 -6.85 22.15
N VAL A 343 -0.13 -6.66 20.98
CA VAL A 343 -0.02 -7.70 19.94
C VAL A 343 0.83 -8.87 20.44
N SER A 344 1.98 -8.61 21.06
CA SER A 344 2.81 -9.68 21.64
C SER A 344 2.06 -10.41 22.76
N ALA A 345 1.27 -9.70 23.56
CA ALA A 345 0.43 -10.29 24.60
C ALA A 345 -0.68 -11.18 24.00
N TYR A 346 -1.37 -10.71 22.97
CA TYR A 346 -2.36 -11.48 22.21
C TYR A 346 -1.73 -12.78 21.66
N LYS A 347 -0.58 -12.67 20.99
CA LYS A 347 0.14 -13.82 20.44
C LYS A 347 0.53 -14.82 21.52
N THR A 348 1.06 -14.36 22.65
CA THR A 348 1.42 -15.23 23.77
C THR A 348 0.20 -15.94 24.35
N LYS A 349 -0.91 -15.23 24.58
CA LYS A 349 -2.18 -15.83 25.03
C LYS A 349 -2.70 -16.86 24.03
N MET A 350 -2.67 -16.56 22.73
CA MET A 350 -3.12 -17.49 21.68
C MET A 350 -2.25 -18.75 21.64
N ASN A 351 -0.92 -18.59 21.68
CA ASN A 351 0.02 -19.71 21.73
C ASN A 351 -0.21 -20.60 22.97
N LEU A 352 -0.50 -20.02 24.14
CA LEU A 352 -0.81 -20.77 25.36
C LEU A 352 -2.14 -21.53 25.24
N TYR A 353 -3.15 -20.91 24.62
CA TYR A 353 -4.43 -21.55 24.35
C TYR A 353 -4.26 -22.74 23.39
N GLU A 354 -3.58 -22.53 22.26
CA GLU A 354 -3.36 -23.56 21.24
C GLU A 354 -2.60 -24.77 21.79
N LYS A 355 -1.61 -24.56 22.67
CA LYS A 355 -0.88 -25.65 23.33
C LYS A 355 -1.77 -26.53 24.21
N LEU A 356 -2.81 -25.97 24.82
CA LEU A 356 -3.70 -26.68 25.74
C LEU A 356 -4.94 -27.27 25.06
N HIS A 357 -5.46 -26.57 24.05
CA HIS A 357 -6.77 -26.85 23.46
C HIS A 357 -6.70 -27.17 21.95
N GLY A 358 -5.52 -27.07 21.34
CA GLY A 358 -5.35 -27.12 19.89
C GLY A 358 -6.00 -25.91 19.21
N PHE A 359 -6.33 -26.05 17.93
CA PHE A 359 -6.95 -25.00 17.11
C PHE A 359 -8.48 -24.95 17.22
N ARG A 360 -9.03 -25.22 18.42
CA ARG A 360 -10.49 -25.21 18.66
C ARG A 360 -10.97 -23.81 18.96
N ASP A 361 -12.17 -23.46 18.49
CA ASP A 361 -12.89 -22.24 18.87
C ASP A 361 -12.08 -20.92 18.75
N LEU A 362 -11.12 -20.86 17.83
CA LEU A 362 -10.17 -19.74 17.70
C LEU A 362 -10.87 -18.40 17.55
N ASP A 363 -11.94 -18.32 16.76
CA ASP A 363 -12.70 -17.08 16.56
C ASP A 363 -13.36 -16.61 17.86
N THR A 364 -13.90 -17.55 18.65
CA THR A 364 -14.52 -17.24 19.95
C THR A 364 -13.47 -16.74 20.94
N ILE A 365 -12.29 -17.37 20.94
CA ILE A 365 -11.18 -17.00 21.83
C ILE A 365 -10.56 -15.67 21.41
N HIS A 366 -10.36 -15.44 20.12
CA HIS A 366 -9.91 -14.16 19.58
C HIS A 366 -10.84 -13.02 20.03
N LYS A 367 -12.15 -13.18 19.82
CA LYS A 367 -13.16 -12.21 20.25
C LYS A 367 -13.11 -11.97 21.75
N ARG A 368 -13.01 -13.04 22.55
CA ARG A 368 -12.90 -12.94 24.00
C ARG A 368 -11.65 -12.14 24.42
N PHE A 369 -10.50 -12.41 23.80
CA PHE A 369 -9.25 -11.70 24.11
C PHE A 369 -9.39 -10.21 23.85
N LEU A 370 -9.83 -9.83 22.65
CA LEU A 370 -9.90 -8.43 22.26
C LEU A 370 -10.99 -7.65 22.99
N GLU A 371 -12.16 -8.24 23.22
CA GLU A 371 -13.28 -7.52 23.84
C GLU A 371 -13.22 -7.46 25.36
N ASN A 372 -12.56 -8.42 26.02
CA ASN A 372 -12.67 -8.57 27.48
C ASN A 372 -11.34 -8.65 28.23
N GLU A 373 -10.25 -9.06 27.60
CA GLU A 373 -9.03 -9.42 28.34
C GLU A 373 -7.80 -8.60 27.96
N ILE A 374 -7.80 -7.90 26.83
CA ILE A 374 -6.69 -7.06 26.39
C ILE A 374 -7.18 -5.62 26.33
N THR A 375 -6.64 -4.77 27.18
CA THR A 375 -6.98 -3.34 27.23
C THR A 375 -5.76 -2.49 26.93
N GLY A 376 -5.89 -1.59 25.96
CA GLY A 376 -4.92 -0.55 25.66
C GLY A 376 -5.48 0.82 26.00
N ILE A 377 -4.68 1.66 26.64
CA ILE A 377 -4.98 3.08 26.86
C ILE A 377 -3.82 3.87 26.30
N ASP A 378 -4.13 4.95 25.59
CA ASP A 378 -3.14 5.93 25.19
C ASP A 378 -3.75 7.33 25.23
N ILE A 379 -2.92 8.32 25.54
CA ILE A 379 -3.33 9.72 25.50
C ILE A 379 -3.52 10.20 24.06
N MET A 380 -2.83 9.58 23.10
CA MET A 380 -2.89 9.95 21.69
C MET A 380 -3.94 9.14 20.93
N PRO A 381 -4.95 9.78 20.33
CA PRO A 381 -5.96 9.10 19.52
C PRO A 381 -5.36 8.32 18.33
N PHE A 382 -4.25 8.82 17.78
CA PHE A 382 -3.55 8.16 16.69
C PHE A 382 -2.89 6.84 17.12
N ALA A 383 -2.37 6.75 18.35
CA ALA A 383 -1.81 5.52 18.91
C ALA A 383 -2.90 4.43 19.03
N ALA A 384 -4.06 4.80 19.58
CA ALA A 384 -5.23 3.93 19.66
C ALA A 384 -5.69 3.44 18.26
N HIS A 385 -5.68 4.32 17.26
CA HIS A 385 -5.95 3.95 15.86
C HIS A 385 -4.97 2.85 15.39
N ILE A 386 -3.65 3.07 15.47
CA ILE A 386 -2.68 2.08 15.02
C ILE A 386 -2.76 0.76 15.82
N THR A 387 -3.01 0.83 17.12
CA THR A 387 -3.24 -0.36 17.97
C THR A 387 -4.43 -1.17 17.47
N THR A 388 -5.54 -0.51 17.13
CA THR A 388 -6.77 -1.16 16.63
C THR A 388 -6.55 -1.84 15.26
N LEU A 389 -5.63 -1.32 14.45
CA LEU A 389 -5.26 -1.95 13.17
C LEU A 389 -4.38 -3.19 13.33
N ASN A 390 -3.62 -3.23 14.43
CA ASN A 390 -2.61 -4.24 14.70
C ASN A 390 -3.18 -5.48 15.39
N LEU A 391 -4.23 -5.30 16.20
CA LEU A 391 -5.00 -6.36 16.86
C LEU A 391 -6.14 -6.83 15.94
#